data_AF-A0A9E5JM45-F1
#
_entry.id   AF-A0A9E5JM45-F1
#
_cell.length_a   1.000
_cell.length_b   1.000
_cell.length_c   1.000
_cell.angle_alpha   90.00
_cell.angle_beta   90.00
_cell.angle_gamma   90.00
#
_symmetry.space_group_name_H-M   'P 1'
#
loop_
_entity.id
_entity.type
_entity.pdbx_description
1 polymer ?
#
loop_
_entity_poly.entity_id
_entity_poly.type
_entity_poly.pdbx_seq_one_letter_code
_entity_poly.pdbx_strand_id
1 'polypeptide(L)'
;MIHTLDDAAARALTDPSGVLREHSWLGAAIDDDVGAGRLEKWGRSTAMDENTGTATVDPALFAALHSRAHVEARWPVGHAGLLHVYGYLLSTTPTPYGLKRERWLDGGLARAYGLADDAFVPWARSTTLLERVSDAAEALVALGATRVQTVDGVESVLALGRARDDGPFALAYAVDGRLVTTFPVGSAESVLAEWDADAARLRWNAAGEAHSAALGPEGQRWRATARSSR
;
A
#
# COMPACT_ATOMS: atom_id res chain seq x y z
N MET A 1 -10.75 17.40 10.54
CA MET A 1 -10.37 16.56 9.40
C MET A 1 -9.81 15.19 9.82
N ILE A 2 -9.02 15.07 10.89
CA ILE A 2 -8.63 13.75 11.42
C ILE A 2 -9.84 12.99 11.99
N HIS A 3 -10.69 13.66 12.78
CA HIS A 3 -11.95 13.07 13.27
C HIS A 3 -12.86 12.55 12.13
N THR A 4 -12.92 13.26 11.00
CA THR A 4 -13.69 12.80 9.83
C THR A 4 -13.07 11.58 9.14
N LEU A 5 -11.75 11.38 9.24
CA LEU A 5 -11.11 10.17 8.74
C LEU A 5 -11.32 8.97 9.68
N ASP A 6 -11.30 9.19 10.99
CA ASP A 6 -11.62 8.15 11.98
C ASP A 6 -13.07 7.69 11.84
N ASP A 7 -14.01 8.62 11.66
CA ASP A 7 -15.42 8.31 11.39
C ASP A 7 -15.59 7.54 10.08
N ALA A 8 -14.87 7.94 9.03
CA ALA A 8 -14.87 7.25 7.74
C ALA A 8 -14.31 5.83 7.88
N ALA A 9 -13.19 5.65 8.60
CA ALA A 9 -12.57 4.34 8.83
C ALA A 9 -13.48 3.41 9.64
N ALA A 10 -14.14 3.94 10.68
CA ALA A 10 -15.11 3.17 11.48
C ALA A 10 -16.33 2.76 10.64
N ARG A 11 -16.86 3.66 9.82
CA ARG A 11 -18.01 3.37 8.94
C ARG A 11 -17.66 2.43 7.80
N ALA A 12 -16.42 2.44 7.31
CA ALA A 12 -15.99 1.56 6.23
C ALA A 12 -16.07 0.07 6.59
N LEU A 13 -16.11 -0.27 7.88
CA LEU A 13 -16.33 -1.64 8.36
C LEU A 13 -17.75 -2.15 8.09
N THR A 14 -18.73 -1.26 7.96
CA THR A 14 -20.15 -1.62 7.79
C THR A 14 -20.74 -1.16 6.45
N ASP A 15 -20.25 -0.04 5.91
CA ASP A 15 -20.67 0.52 4.62
C ASP A 15 -19.47 1.10 3.84
N PRO A 16 -18.55 0.25 3.37
CA PRO A 16 -17.38 0.71 2.62
C PRO A 16 -17.78 1.45 1.35
N SER A 17 -18.77 0.95 0.60
CA SER A 17 -19.23 1.59 -0.64
C SER A 17 -19.86 2.97 -0.41
N GLY A 18 -20.56 3.18 0.71
CA GLY A 18 -21.03 4.51 1.12
C GLY A 18 -19.88 5.47 1.38
N VAL A 19 -18.92 5.05 2.22
CA VAL A 19 -17.72 5.86 2.53
C VAL A 19 -16.95 6.25 1.27
N LEU A 20 -16.75 5.32 0.32
CA LEU A 20 -16.09 5.64 -0.94
C LEU A 20 -16.85 6.73 -1.72
N ARG A 21 -18.18 6.70 -1.78
CA ARG A 21 -18.98 7.70 -2.52
C ARG A 21 -18.97 9.09 -1.89
N GLU A 22 -18.83 9.18 -0.57
CA GLU A 22 -18.99 10.43 0.17
C GLU A 22 -17.74 11.32 0.15
N HIS A 23 -16.56 10.74 -0.11
CA HIS A 23 -15.30 11.45 0.03
C HIS A 23 -14.59 11.61 -1.32
N SER A 24 -14.43 12.86 -1.75
CA SER A 24 -13.72 13.20 -3.00
C SER A 24 -12.24 12.77 -3.00
N TRP A 25 -11.57 12.88 -1.85
CA TRP A 25 -10.19 12.42 -1.65
C TRP A 25 -10.03 10.89 -1.69
N LEU A 26 -11.14 10.14 -1.79
CA LEU A 26 -11.16 8.69 -1.81
C LEU A 26 -11.83 8.14 -3.08
N GLY A 27 -13.15 8.13 -3.16
CA GLY A 27 -13.85 7.51 -4.28
C GLY A 27 -13.67 8.28 -5.59
N ALA A 28 -13.83 9.61 -5.57
CA ALA A 28 -13.61 10.40 -6.77
C ALA A 28 -12.14 10.38 -7.22
N ALA A 29 -11.20 10.31 -6.26
CA ALA A 29 -9.78 10.14 -6.56
C ALA A 29 -9.49 8.78 -7.22
N ILE A 30 -10.11 7.69 -6.75
CA ILE A 30 -10.01 6.37 -7.41
C ILE A 30 -10.55 6.45 -8.84
N ASP A 31 -11.70 7.09 -9.06
CA ASP A 31 -12.28 7.21 -10.40
C ASP A 31 -11.37 8.02 -11.34
N ASP A 32 -10.76 9.10 -10.84
CA ASP A 32 -9.81 9.91 -11.60
C ASP A 32 -8.55 9.12 -11.97
N ASP A 33 -8.01 8.33 -11.04
CA ASP A 33 -6.86 7.46 -11.30
C ASP A 33 -7.14 6.33 -12.27
N VAL A 34 -8.36 5.77 -12.24
CA VAL A 34 -8.82 4.82 -13.25
C VAL A 34 -8.88 5.51 -14.61
N GLY A 35 -9.53 6.67 -14.69
CA GLY A 35 -9.68 7.43 -15.94
C GLY A 35 -8.34 7.88 -16.54
N ALA A 36 -7.35 8.14 -15.69
CA ALA A 36 -6.00 8.54 -16.09
C ALA A 36 -5.01 7.36 -16.27
N GLY A 37 -5.44 6.11 -16.06
CA GLY A 37 -4.58 4.92 -16.17
C GLY A 37 -3.48 4.84 -15.11
N ARG A 38 -3.55 5.60 -14.01
CA ARG A 38 -2.48 5.69 -13.00
C ARG A 38 -2.33 4.43 -12.16
N LEU A 39 -3.35 3.59 -12.11
CA LEU A 39 -3.28 2.28 -11.46
C LEU A 39 -2.25 1.36 -12.15
N GLU A 40 -2.01 1.48 -13.46
CA GLU A 40 -1.09 0.61 -14.21
C GLU A 40 0.37 0.66 -13.71
N LYS A 41 0.73 1.76 -13.01
CA LYS A 41 2.02 1.96 -12.36
C LYS A 41 2.25 1.02 -11.17
N TRP A 42 1.22 0.35 -10.67
CA TRP A 42 1.27 -0.45 -9.44
C TRP A 42 1.03 -1.94 -9.70
N GLY A 43 1.75 -2.75 -8.94
CA GLY A 43 1.72 -4.21 -9.01
C GLY A 43 0.66 -4.81 -8.08
N ARG A 44 0.94 -6.04 -7.62
CA ARG A 44 0.06 -6.80 -6.73
C ARG A 44 0.61 -6.84 -5.32
N SER A 45 -0.30 -6.83 -4.35
CA SER A 45 0.05 -6.96 -2.95
C SER A 45 -1.00 -7.76 -2.18
N THR A 46 -0.58 -8.38 -1.08
CA THR A 46 -1.50 -8.98 -0.12
C THR A 46 -2.02 -7.93 0.86
N ALA A 47 -3.30 -8.01 1.21
CA ALA A 47 -3.93 -7.22 2.26
C ALA A 47 -3.55 -7.70 3.68
N MET A 48 -2.76 -8.77 3.80
CA MET A 48 -2.24 -9.27 5.08
C MET A 48 -0.93 -8.56 5.44
N ASP A 49 -0.76 -8.18 6.70
CA ASP A 49 0.51 -7.68 7.20
C ASP A 49 1.53 -8.82 7.32
N GLU A 50 2.73 -8.64 6.77
CA GLU A 50 3.79 -9.65 6.80
C GLU A 50 4.32 -9.97 8.22
N ASN A 51 4.21 -9.04 9.17
CA ASN A 51 4.76 -9.23 10.51
C ASN A 51 3.74 -9.86 11.46
N THR A 52 2.46 -9.46 11.35
CA THR A 52 1.41 -9.94 12.26
C THR A 52 0.54 -11.04 11.65
N GLY A 53 0.56 -11.21 10.32
CA GLY A 53 -0.37 -12.08 9.60
C GLY A 53 -1.83 -11.63 9.69
N THR A 54 -2.10 -10.39 10.13
CA THR A 54 -3.46 -9.84 10.25
C THR A 54 -3.85 -9.01 9.04
N ALA A 55 -5.15 -8.90 8.76
CA ALA A 55 -5.65 -8.07 7.67
C ALA A 55 -5.37 -6.58 7.97
N THR A 56 -4.63 -5.93 7.08
CA THR A 56 -4.42 -4.47 7.09
C THR A 56 -5.62 -3.73 6.50
N VAL A 57 -6.37 -4.37 5.62
CA VAL A 57 -7.60 -3.85 4.99
C VAL A 57 -8.69 -4.89 5.21
N ASP A 58 -9.85 -4.47 5.70
CA ASP A 58 -10.99 -5.37 5.89
C ASP A 58 -11.45 -6.00 4.55
N PRO A 59 -11.86 -7.28 4.50
CA PRO A 59 -12.30 -7.93 3.27
C PRO A 59 -13.45 -7.23 2.53
N ALA A 60 -14.38 -6.60 3.25
CA ALA A 60 -15.48 -5.86 2.63
C ALA A 60 -14.96 -4.55 1.99
N LEU A 61 -14.06 -3.85 2.67
CA LEU A 61 -13.38 -2.68 2.12
C LEU A 61 -12.52 -3.05 0.92
N PHE A 62 -11.76 -4.16 0.99
CA PHE A 62 -11.01 -4.70 -0.13
C PHE A 62 -11.91 -4.89 -1.36
N ALA A 63 -13.06 -5.55 -1.19
CA ALA A 63 -13.98 -5.80 -2.29
C ALA A 63 -14.55 -4.49 -2.86
N ALA A 64 -14.90 -3.53 -2.00
CA ALA A 64 -15.43 -2.23 -2.42
C ALA A 64 -14.42 -1.41 -3.22
N LEU A 65 -13.15 -1.36 -2.78
CA LEU A 65 -12.07 -0.66 -3.48
C LEU A 65 -11.86 -1.21 -4.89
N HIS A 66 -11.73 -2.54 -5.03
CA HIS A 66 -11.50 -3.20 -6.31
C HIS A 66 -12.71 -3.12 -7.24
N SER A 67 -13.91 -3.27 -6.69
CA SER A 67 -15.16 -3.12 -7.45
C SER A 67 -15.28 -1.71 -8.03
N ARG A 68 -15.00 -0.67 -7.24
CA ARG A 68 -15.03 0.72 -7.70
C ARG A 68 -13.98 0.98 -8.78
N ALA A 69 -12.77 0.47 -8.59
CA ALA A 69 -11.68 0.65 -9.54
C ALA A 69 -11.82 -0.21 -10.81
N HIS A 70 -12.83 -1.08 -10.89
CA HIS A 70 -13.00 -2.06 -11.95
C HIS A 70 -11.76 -2.97 -12.14
N VAL A 71 -11.06 -3.28 -11.05
CA VAL A 71 -9.87 -4.13 -11.05
C VAL A 71 -10.24 -5.51 -10.51
N GLU A 72 -9.95 -6.56 -11.29
CA GLU A 72 -10.09 -7.93 -10.83
C GLU A 72 -9.07 -8.26 -9.72
N ALA A 73 -9.57 -8.75 -8.60
CA ALA A 73 -8.75 -9.15 -7.47
C ALA A 73 -9.40 -10.28 -6.68
N ARG A 74 -8.57 -11.01 -5.94
CA ARG A 74 -9.01 -12.16 -5.17
C ARG A 74 -8.39 -12.14 -3.80
N TRP A 75 -9.23 -11.96 -2.79
CA TRP A 75 -8.80 -11.91 -1.39
C TRP A 75 -7.81 -13.05 -1.04
N PRO A 76 -6.69 -12.77 -0.35
CA PRO A 76 -6.25 -11.47 0.14
C PRO A 76 -5.39 -10.66 -0.85
N VAL A 77 -5.18 -11.14 -2.08
CA VAL A 77 -4.28 -10.51 -3.05
C VAL A 77 -5.04 -9.59 -4.00
N GLY A 78 -4.61 -8.33 -4.06
CA GLY A 78 -5.21 -7.30 -4.90
C GLY A 78 -4.19 -6.31 -5.45
N HIS A 79 -4.70 -5.17 -5.91
CA HIS A 79 -3.91 -4.10 -6.51
C HIS A 79 -3.17 -3.29 -5.44
N ALA A 80 -1.85 -3.19 -5.55
CA ALA A 80 -1.01 -2.59 -4.53
C ALA A 80 -1.37 -1.11 -4.26
N GLY A 81 -1.62 -0.33 -5.31
CA GLY A 81 -2.05 1.07 -5.15
C GLY A 81 -3.39 1.20 -4.42
N LEU A 82 -4.35 0.29 -4.65
CA LEU A 82 -5.64 0.33 -3.96
C LEU A 82 -5.49 -0.05 -2.49
N LEU A 83 -4.62 -1.02 -2.19
CA LEU A 83 -4.40 -1.50 -0.83
C LEU A 83 -3.57 -0.52 0.00
N HIS A 84 -2.37 -0.18 -0.47
CA HIS A 84 -1.41 0.62 0.29
C HIS A 84 -1.78 2.10 0.32
N VAL A 85 -2.29 2.66 -0.78
CA VAL A 85 -2.60 4.10 -0.82
C VAL A 85 -3.99 4.34 -0.25
N TYR A 86 -5.03 3.78 -0.86
CA TYR A 86 -6.41 4.04 -0.45
C TYR A 86 -6.87 3.20 0.74
N GLY A 87 -6.55 1.90 0.75
CA GLY A 87 -6.96 1.00 1.82
C GLY A 87 -6.36 1.38 3.17
N TYR A 88 -5.09 1.81 3.20
CA TYR A 88 -4.44 2.22 4.45
C TYR A 88 -5.10 3.44 5.10
N LEU A 89 -5.65 4.39 4.32
CA LEU A 89 -6.35 5.55 4.89
C LEU A 89 -7.50 5.15 5.81
N LEU A 90 -8.17 4.04 5.50
CA LEU A 90 -9.29 3.50 6.25
C LEU A 90 -8.91 2.32 7.15
N SER A 91 -7.63 1.94 7.20
CA SER A 91 -7.13 0.89 8.07
C SER A 91 -7.21 1.33 9.54
N THR A 92 -7.85 0.51 10.35
CA THR A 92 -7.94 0.68 11.82
C THR A 92 -7.05 -0.30 12.58
N THR A 93 -6.39 -1.23 11.88
CA THR A 93 -5.53 -2.24 12.48
C THR A 93 -4.25 -1.59 13.02
N PRO A 94 -4.01 -1.61 14.35
CA PRO A 94 -2.75 -1.14 14.92
C PRO A 94 -1.62 -2.07 14.51
N THR A 95 -0.46 -1.50 14.21
CA THR A 95 0.79 -2.23 14.02
C THR A 95 1.80 -1.82 15.10
N PRO A 96 2.92 -2.54 15.28
CA PRO A 96 4.01 -2.08 16.15
C PRO A 96 4.54 -0.67 15.81
N TYR A 97 4.27 -0.18 14.61
CA TYR A 97 4.71 1.11 14.10
C TYR A 97 3.61 2.18 14.04
N GLY A 98 2.47 1.94 14.69
CA GLY A 98 1.29 2.81 14.62
C GLY A 98 0.28 2.37 13.56
N LEU A 99 -0.59 3.29 13.13
CA LEU A 99 -1.61 3.02 12.13
C LEU A 99 -1.02 3.16 10.73
N LYS A 100 -1.39 2.24 9.81
CA LYS A 100 -0.89 2.28 8.42
C LYS A 100 -1.14 3.62 7.71
N ARG A 101 -2.24 4.31 8.04
CA ARG A 101 -2.58 5.63 7.48
C ARG A 101 -1.59 6.73 7.83
N GLU A 102 -0.85 6.61 8.95
CA GLU A 102 0.09 7.63 9.41
C GLU A 102 1.19 7.89 8.38
N ARG A 103 1.53 6.87 7.59
CA ARG A 103 2.43 6.95 6.42
C ARG A 103 2.13 8.14 5.51
N TRP A 104 0.86 8.50 5.36
CA TRP A 104 0.40 9.57 4.49
C TRP A 104 0.17 10.90 5.23
N LEU A 105 -0.01 10.85 6.55
CA LEU A 105 -0.56 11.97 7.34
C LEU A 105 0.49 12.66 8.22
N ASP A 106 1.59 11.99 8.58
CA ASP A 106 2.60 12.51 9.52
C ASP A 106 3.73 13.32 8.85
N GLY A 107 3.72 13.39 7.52
CA GLY A 107 4.74 14.03 6.68
C GLY A 107 6.10 13.34 6.67
N GLY A 108 6.30 12.23 7.38
CA GLY A 108 7.57 11.51 7.45
C GLY A 108 8.04 11.03 6.09
N LEU A 109 7.13 10.43 5.31
CA LEU A 109 7.43 10.01 3.94
C LEU A 109 7.69 11.19 3.02
N ALA A 110 6.92 12.28 3.15
CA ALA A 110 7.12 13.48 2.34
C ALA A 110 8.52 14.08 2.56
N ARG A 111 8.96 14.20 3.82
CA ARG A 111 10.31 14.65 4.17
C ARG A 111 11.41 13.74 3.63
N ALA A 112 11.19 12.42 3.64
CA ALA A 112 12.13 11.45 3.08
C ALA A 112 12.37 11.70 1.57
N TYR A 113 11.31 12.08 0.86
CA TYR A 113 11.37 12.52 -0.54
C TYR A 113 11.76 13.99 -0.75
N GLY A 114 12.01 14.77 0.31
CA GLY A 114 12.34 16.19 0.21
C GLY A 114 11.17 17.10 -0.14
N LEU A 115 9.95 16.66 0.10
CA LEU A 115 8.71 17.38 -0.17
C LEU A 115 8.17 18.06 1.11
N ALA A 116 7.20 18.97 0.93
CA ALA A 116 6.46 19.56 2.04
C ALA A 116 5.69 18.49 2.83
N ASP A 117 5.56 18.67 4.15
CA ASP A 117 4.96 17.67 5.05
C ASP A 117 3.55 17.21 4.64
N ASP A 118 2.78 18.07 3.97
CA ASP A 118 1.43 17.79 3.50
C ASP A 118 1.36 17.23 2.07
N ALA A 119 2.49 16.95 1.42
CA ALA A 119 2.54 16.52 0.02
C ALA A 119 1.76 15.22 -0.23
N PHE A 120 1.68 14.33 0.77
CA PHE A 120 0.93 13.08 0.70
C PHE A 120 -0.35 13.08 1.55
N VAL A 121 -0.78 14.24 2.05
CA VAL A 121 -2.10 14.33 2.67
C VAL A 121 -3.17 14.28 1.56
N PRO A 122 -4.16 13.36 1.63
CA PRO A 122 -5.07 13.10 0.51
C PRO A 122 -5.83 14.32 0.01
N TRP A 123 -6.26 15.19 0.94
CA TRP A 123 -7.09 16.36 0.68
C TRP A 123 -6.31 17.68 0.60
N ALA A 124 -4.98 17.65 0.67
CA ALA A 124 -4.17 18.89 0.72
C ALA A 124 -3.92 19.49 -0.67
N ARG A 125 -4.09 18.72 -1.75
CA ARG A 125 -3.75 19.10 -3.13
C ARG A 125 -4.88 18.72 -4.09
N SER A 126 -4.88 19.30 -5.29
CA SER A 126 -5.90 19.05 -6.32
C SER A 126 -5.71 17.73 -7.07
N THR A 127 -4.48 17.21 -7.16
CA THR A 127 -4.21 15.89 -7.77
C THR A 127 -4.59 14.76 -6.81
N THR A 128 -4.55 13.51 -7.27
CA THR A 128 -4.82 12.37 -6.38
C THR A 128 -3.61 12.03 -5.50
N LEU A 129 -3.85 11.34 -4.38
CA LEU A 129 -2.75 10.85 -3.56
C LEU A 129 -1.89 9.83 -4.34
N LEU A 130 -2.54 8.92 -5.08
CA LEU A 130 -1.86 7.91 -5.86
C LEU A 130 -0.91 8.56 -6.88
N GLU A 131 -1.35 9.58 -7.61
CA GLU A 131 -0.52 10.32 -8.57
C GLU A 131 0.76 10.83 -7.91
N ARG A 132 0.63 11.60 -6.82
CA ARG A 132 1.78 12.21 -6.14
C ARG A 132 2.76 11.17 -5.58
N VAL A 133 2.23 10.10 -4.98
CA VAL A 133 3.06 9.02 -4.42
C VAL A 133 3.75 8.23 -5.54
N SER A 134 3.05 7.96 -6.65
CA SER A 134 3.61 7.27 -7.80
C SER A 134 4.76 8.07 -8.39
N ASP A 135 4.57 9.35 -8.64
CA ASP A 135 5.58 10.19 -9.28
C ASP A 135 6.85 10.30 -8.41
N ALA A 136 6.71 10.44 -7.09
CA ALA A 136 7.84 10.46 -6.17
C ALA A 136 8.59 9.11 -6.12
N ALA A 137 7.85 7.99 -6.07
CA ALA A 137 8.45 6.66 -6.01
C ALA A 137 9.10 6.24 -7.34
N GLU A 138 8.47 6.54 -8.47
CA GLU A 138 9.03 6.31 -9.81
C GLU A 138 10.29 7.15 -10.03
N ALA A 139 10.29 8.42 -9.62
CA ALA A 139 11.49 9.25 -9.70
C ALA A 139 12.65 8.65 -8.90
N LEU A 140 12.38 8.12 -7.70
CA LEU A 140 13.40 7.45 -6.91
C LEU A 140 13.92 6.16 -7.58
N VAL A 141 13.03 5.33 -8.12
CA VAL A 141 13.42 4.12 -8.86
C VAL A 141 14.25 4.48 -10.09
N ALA A 142 13.90 5.56 -10.81
CA ALA A 142 14.62 6.04 -11.99
C ALA A 142 16.02 6.58 -11.70
N LEU A 143 16.30 7.04 -10.47
CA LEU A 143 17.65 7.42 -10.05
C LEU A 143 18.60 6.21 -9.93
N GLY A 144 18.05 5.01 -9.78
CA GLY A 144 18.78 3.76 -9.80
C GLY A 144 18.40 2.80 -8.67
N ALA A 145 18.36 1.51 -9.00
CA ALA A 145 18.18 0.46 -8.02
C ALA A 145 19.36 0.39 -7.05
N THR A 146 19.07 0.32 -5.75
CA THR A 146 20.06 0.02 -4.71
C THR A 146 20.32 -1.49 -4.62
N ARG A 147 19.26 -2.29 -4.83
CA ARG A 147 19.33 -3.75 -4.95
C ARG A 147 18.34 -4.24 -5.99
N VAL A 148 18.71 -5.34 -6.63
CA VAL A 148 17.88 -6.09 -7.57
C VAL A 148 17.98 -7.57 -7.21
N GLN A 149 16.86 -8.28 -7.25
CA GLN A 149 16.83 -9.73 -7.12
C GLN A 149 15.76 -10.31 -8.03
N THR A 150 15.96 -11.54 -8.50
CA THR A 150 14.94 -12.30 -9.24
C THR A 150 14.30 -13.32 -8.31
N VAL A 151 12.98 -13.32 -8.25
CA VAL A 151 12.18 -14.26 -7.45
C VAL A 151 11.18 -14.92 -8.39
N ASP A 152 11.22 -16.25 -8.51
CA ASP A 152 10.35 -17.02 -9.41
C ASP A 152 10.35 -16.51 -10.87
N GLY A 153 11.51 -16.03 -11.35
CA GLY A 153 11.66 -15.49 -12.71
C GLY A 153 11.21 -14.04 -12.87
N VAL A 154 10.73 -13.39 -11.82
CA VAL A 154 10.29 -11.98 -11.83
C VAL A 154 11.33 -11.11 -11.13
N GLU A 155 11.69 -9.99 -11.74
CA GLU A 155 12.60 -9.03 -11.13
C GLU A 155 11.90 -8.22 -10.03
N SER A 156 12.58 -8.02 -8.90
CA SER A 156 12.20 -7.03 -7.91
C SER A 156 13.34 -6.07 -7.62
N VAL A 157 12.98 -4.80 -7.48
CA VAL A 157 13.86 -3.65 -7.37
C VAL A 157 13.60 -2.92 -6.06
N LEU A 158 14.66 -2.69 -5.30
CA LEU A 158 14.70 -1.81 -4.15
C LEU A 158 15.47 -0.55 -4.51
N ALA A 159 14.85 0.61 -4.35
CA ALA A 159 15.52 1.91 -4.41
C ALA A 159 15.45 2.61 -3.05
N LEU A 160 16.59 3.09 -2.57
CA LEU A 160 16.74 3.87 -1.35
C LEU A 160 17.36 5.22 -1.69
N GLY A 161 16.76 6.30 -1.17
CA GLY A 161 17.28 7.65 -1.35
C GLY A 161 16.85 8.55 -0.21
N ARG A 162 17.54 9.67 -0.02
CA ARG A 162 17.15 10.68 0.96
C ARG A 162 17.44 12.07 0.40
N ALA A 163 16.57 13.02 0.70
CA ALA A 163 16.77 14.40 0.27
C ALA A 163 17.76 15.17 1.16
N ARG A 164 17.91 14.77 2.43
CA ARG A 164 18.82 15.41 3.40
C ARG A 164 19.73 14.37 4.04
N ASP A 165 20.99 14.73 4.28
CA ASP A 165 21.97 13.82 4.88
C ASP A 165 21.66 13.39 6.31
N ASP A 166 20.91 14.21 7.04
CA ASP A 166 20.42 13.96 8.40
C ASP A 166 18.97 13.45 8.43
N GLY A 167 18.34 13.28 7.27
CA GLY A 167 16.94 12.89 7.13
C GLY A 167 16.71 11.38 6.99
N PRO A 168 15.45 10.93 7.13
CA PRO A 168 15.10 9.55 6.83
C PRO A 168 15.31 9.24 5.34
N PHE A 169 15.54 7.95 5.04
CA PHE A 169 15.52 7.48 3.67
C PHE A 169 14.08 7.19 3.23
N ALA A 170 13.77 7.51 1.98
CA ALA A 170 12.63 6.96 1.28
C ALA A 170 13.04 5.60 0.69
N LEU A 171 12.16 4.62 0.84
CA LEU A 171 12.25 3.32 0.20
C LEU A 171 11.15 3.23 -0.85
N ALA A 172 11.50 2.87 -2.09
CA ALA A 172 10.56 2.44 -3.10
C ALA A 172 10.86 0.99 -3.51
N TYR A 173 9.83 0.16 -3.55
CA TYR A 173 9.93 -1.24 -3.96
C TYR A 173 9.01 -1.50 -5.16
N ALA A 174 9.59 -2.09 -6.19
CA ALA A 174 8.90 -2.46 -7.42
C ALA A 174 9.13 -3.93 -7.77
N VAL A 175 8.15 -4.53 -8.44
CA VAL A 175 8.20 -5.89 -8.95
C VAL A 175 7.70 -5.85 -10.38
N ASP A 176 8.45 -6.45 -11.31
CA ASP A 176 8.14 -6.44 -12.74
C ASP A 176 7.89 -5.02 -13.29
N GLY A 177 8.74 -4.07 -12.91
CA GLY A 177 8.63 -2.66 -13.29
C GLY A 177 7.45 -1.90 -12.66
N ARG A 178 6.64 -2.53 -11.80
CA ARG A 178 5.48 -1.89 -11.16
C ARG A 178 5.70 -1.67 -9.68
N LEU A 179 5.32 -0.50 -9.17
CA LEU A 179 5.40 -0.16 -7.76
C LEU A 179 4.54 -1.08 -6.90
N VAL A 180 5.10 -1.56 -5.79
CA VAL A 180 4.33 -2.27 -4.77
C VAL A 180 4.10 -1.38 -3.56
N THR A 181 5.15 -0.70 -3.07
CA THR A 181 5.05 0.10 -1.85
C THR A 181 6.15 1.14 -1.78
N THR A 182 5.91 2.16 -0.94
CA THR A 182 6.91 3.12 -0.51
C THR A 182 6.65 3.53 0.95
N PHE A 183 7.72 3.77 1.71
CA PHE A 183 7.67 4.20 3.10
C PHE A 183 9.02 4.77 3.57
N PRO A 184 9.04 5.57 4.65
CA PRO A 184 10.29 6.08 5.19
C PRO A 184 11.00 5.00 6.01
N VAL A 185 12.33 4.96 5.97
CA VAL A 185 13.16 4.07 6.77
C VAL A 185 14.26 4.86 7.49
N GLY A 186 14.51 4.50 8.75
CA GLY A 186 15.50 5.19 9.59
C GLY A 186 16.96 4.82 9.28
N SER A 187 17.20 3.65 8.69
CA SER A 187 18.54 3.17 8.35
C SER A 187 18.52 2.37 7.04
N ALA A 188 19.19 2.91 6.02
CA ALA A 188 19.43 2.16 4.78
C ALA A 188 20.30 0.92 5.01
N GLU A 189 21.29 1.01 5.90
CA GLU A 189 22.16 -0.12 6.25
C GLU A 189 21.37 -1.29 6.82
N SER A 190 20.42 -1.02 7.73
CA SER A 190 19.58 -2.08 8.31
C SER A 190 18.71 -2.76 7.26
N VAL A 191 18.14 -1.99 6.32
CA VAL A 191 17.34 -2.54 5.22
C VAL A 191 18.19 -3.41 4.30
N LEU A 192 19.40 -2.96 3.97
CA LEU A 192 20.31 -3.70 3.09
C LEU A 192 20.86 -4.96 3.77
N ALA A 193 21.14 -4.90 5.07
CA ALA A 193 21.56 -6.07 5.83
C ALA A 193 20.46 -7.15 5.88
N GLU A 194 19.20 -6.77 6.11
CA GLU A 194 18.06 -7.70 6.03
C GLU A 194 17.87 -8.24 4.60
N TRP A 195 18.05 -7.38 3.60
CA TRP A 195 17.96 -7.78 2.20
C TRP A 195 18.98 -8.86 1.86
N ASP A 196 20.24 -8.64 2.25
CA ASP A 196 21.38 -9.51 1.91
C ASP A 196 21.42 -10.79 2.77
N ALA A 197 20.73 -10.83 3.93
CA ALA A 197 20.70 -11.98 4.83
C ALA A 197 19.65 -13.05 4.47
N ASP A 198 18.48 -12.66 3.96
CA ASP A 198 17.43 -13.61 3.61
C ASP A 198 17.63 -14.23 2.23
N ALA A 199 17.09 -15.44 2.02
CA ALA A 199 16.93 -15.99 0.68
C ALA A 199 16.04 -15.08 -0.18
N ALA A 200 16.26 -15.12 -1.50
CA ALA A 200 15.52 -14.30 -2.45
C ALA A 200 14.00 -14.54 -2.33
N ARG A 201 13.27 -13.48 -1.99
CA ARG A 201 11.82 -13.50 -1.78
C ARG A 201 11.20 -12.15 -2.10
N LEU A 202 9.92 -12.16 -2.46
CA LEU A 202 9.12 -10.95 -2.51
C LEU A 202 8.95 -10.37 -1.09
N ARG A 203 9.05 -9.05 -0.97
CA ARG A 203 9.05 -8.34 0.32
C ARG A 203 7.91 -7.31 0.41
N TRP A 204 7.64 -6.86 1.62
CA TRP A 204 6.74 -5.74 1.93
C TRP A 204 5.36 -5.92 1.31
N ASN A 205 4.80 -7.10 1.56
CA ASN A 205 3.51 -7.57 1.09
C ASN A 205 3.39 -7.74 -0.45
N ALA A 206 4.47 -7.69 -1.24
CA ALA A 206 4.39 -8.01 -2.67
C ALA A 206 3.88 -9.44 -2.89
N ALA A 207 3.04 -9.60 -3.92
CA ALA A 207 2.49 -10.91 -4.30
C ALA A 207 2.77 -11.20 -5.77
N GLY A 208 3.37 -12.36 -6.06
CA GLY A 208 3.56 -12.84 -7.44
C GLY A 208 2.26 -13.36 -8.07
N GLU A 209 2.22 -13.46 -9.39
CA GLU A 209 1.08 -14.04 -10.10
C GLU A 209 0.83 -15.51 -9.69
N ALA A 210 1.90 -16.30 -9.50
CA ALA A 210 1.83 -17.68 -9.04
C ALA A 210 1.18 -17.82 -7.64
N HIS A 211 1.39 -16.83 -6.75
CA HIS A 211 0.79 -16.81 -5.41
C HIS A 211 -0.74 -16.58 -5.46
N SER A 212 -1.23 -15.94 -6.53
CA SER A 212 -2.67 -15.70 -6.74
C SER A 212 -3.41 -16.96 -7.23
N ALA A 213 -2.71 -17.87 -7.92
CA ALA A 213 -3.26 -19.13 -8.42
C ALA A 213 -3.28 -20.25 -7.36
N ALA A 214 -2.30 -20.27 -6.45
CA ALA A 214 -2.13 -21.34 -5.46
C ALA A 214 -3.16 -21.33 -4.32
N LEU A 215 -3.85 -20.22 -4.08
CA LEU A 215 -4.92 -20.17 -3.08
C LEU A 215 -6.18 -20.86 -3.63
N GLY A 216 -6.22 -22.18 -3.81
CA GLY A 216 -7.44 -22.90 -4.22
C GLY A 216 -8.64 -22.73 -3.23
N PRO A 217 -9.74 -23.49 -3.38
CA PRO A 217 -10.95 -23.38 -2.57
C PRO A 217 -10.74 -23.49 -1.04
N GLU A 218 -9.57 -23.92 -0.59
CA GLU A 218 -9.21 -24.12 0.83
C GLU A 218 -9.07 -22.81 1.64
N GLY A 219 -9.02 -21.65 0.98
CA GLY A 219 -9.11 -20.33 1.66
C GLY A 219 -10.44 -20.05 2.36
N GLN A 220 -11.45 -20.93 2.21
CA GLN A 220 -12.78 -20.79 2.82
C GLN A 220 -12.87 -21.20 4.30
N ARG A 221 -11.79 -21.73 4.92
CA ARG A 221 -11.83 -22.16 6.33
C ARG A 221 -11.92 -21.04 7.38
N TRP A 222 -11.77 -19.77 6.99
CA TRP A 222 -11.77 -18.64 7.93
C TRP A 222 -13.16 -18.10 8.29
N ARG A 223 -14.25 -18.65 7.73
CA ARG A 223 -15.63 -18.19 8.03
C ARG A 223 -16.31 -18.87 9.23
N ALA A 224 -15.66 -19.79 9.94
CA ALA A 224 -16.36 -20.64 10.92
C ALA A 224 -16.12 -20.31 12.42
N THR A 225 -15.17 -19.45 12.80
CA THR A 225 -14.84 -19.24 14.23
C THR A 225 -15.38 -17.97 14.88
N ALA A 226 -16.09 -17.10 14.14
CA ALA A 226 -16.66 -15.86 14.70
C ALA A 226 -18.18 -15.92 15.00
N ARG A 227 -18.82 -17.09 14.86
CA ARG A 227 -20.24 -17.29 15.23
C ARG A 227 -20.43 -18.54 16.10
N SER A 228 -19.75 -18.61 17.23
CA SER A 228 -20.19 -19.48 18.33
C SER A 228 -19.61 -18.98 19.65
N SER A 229 -20.17 -17.90 20.17
CA SER A 229 -20.14 -17.53 21.59
C SER A 229 -21.30 -16.57 21.82
N ARG A 230 -22.49 -17.14 21.99
CA ARG A 230 -23.58 -16.58 22.79
C ARG A 230 -23.89 -17.60 23.87
#